data_AF-A0A2E3CY04-F1
#
_entry.id   AF-A0A2E3CY04-F1
#
_cell.length_a   1.000
_cell.length_b   1.000
_cell.length_c   1.000
_cell.angle_alpha   90.00
_cell.angle_beta   90.00
_cell.angle_gamma   90.00
#
_symmetry.space_group_name_H-M   'P 1'
#
loop_
_entity.id
_entity.type
_entity.pdbx_description
1 polymer ?
#
loop_
_entity_poly.entity_id
_entity_poly.type
_entity_poly.pdbx_seq_one_letter_code
_entity_poly.pdbx_strand_id
1 'polypeptide(L)'
;MGDNWSRKMKKSLKGILVSLGLVSAMQVQGGELPLDMALEAARAALAACQKDGYKVTVAVLDFHGETKVLLKDDGSTIHTKDTAYRKAYTLVTLGPIFNLDTSSAAQKMLSGKPSEPGFLTIPNVAPLPGAVAIRKSGELVGAVGVGGAPGGAKDEACAEQGVAAVKAKLNK
;
A
#
# COMPACT_ATOMS: atom_id res chain seq x y z
N MET A 1 16.96 -53.63 62.80
CA MET A 1 17.89 -54.08 61.75
C MET A 1 17.07 -54.29 60.48
N GLY A 2 17.11 -53.49 59.43
CA GLY A 2 17.83 -52.26 59.12
C GLY A 2 17.22 -51.67 57.86
N ASP A 3 16.61 -50.49 57.97
CA ASP A 3 16.07 -49.74 56.83
C ASP A 3 17.12 -48.74 56.35
N ASN A 4 17.89 -49.12 55.34
CA ASN A 4 18.86 -48.22 54.69
C ASN A 4 18.79 -48.30 53.16
N TRP A 5 17.56 -48.29 52.63
CA TRP A 5 17.30 -48.28 51.19
C TRP A 5 16.40 -47.09 50.78
N SER A 6 16.67 -45.90 51.30
CA SER A 6 15.97 -44.68 50.86
C SER A 6 16.83 -43.41 50.83
N ARG A 7 18.14 -43.51 51.08
CA ARG A 7 19.05 -42.35 51.10
C ARG A 7 19.93 -42.16 49.86
N LYS A 8 19.77 -42.95 48.80
CA LYS A 8 20.52 -42.81 47.54
C LYS A 8 19.62 -42.49 46.34
N MET A 9 18.92 -41.35 46.38
CA MET A 9 18.44 -40.70 45.15
C MET A 9 18.06 -39.22 45.36
N LYS A 10 18.71 -38.53 46.30
CA LYS A 10 18.77 -37.06 46.31
C LYS A 10 20.09 -36.66 45.65
N LYS A 11 20.07 -36.35 44.34
CA LYS A 11 21.00 -35.42 43.67
C LYS A 11 20.71 -35.34 42.17
N SER A 12 20.54 -34.11 41.71
CA SER A 12 20.60 -33.67 40.31
C SER A 12 19.30 -33.69 39.48
N LEU A 13 18.29 -32.93 39.91
CA LEU A 13 17.42 -32.22 38.95
C LEU A 13 18.16 -30.95 38.52
N LYS A 14 18.93 -31.02 37.43
CA LYS A 14 19.37 -29.81 36.72
C LYS A 14 18.24 -29.41 35.79
N GLY A 15 17.57 -28.31 36.13
CA GLY A 15 16.45 -27.75 35.40
C GLY A 15 16.83 -27.44 33.94
N ILE A 16 15.96 -27.88 33.03
CA ILE A 16 15.92 -27.39 31.66
C ILE A 16 15.15 -26.08 31.73
N LEU A 17 15.87 -24.94 31.73
CA LEU A 17 15.26 -23.66 31.41
C LEU A 17 14.96 -23.66 29.92
N VAL A 18 13.71 -23.88 29.54
CA VAL A 18 13.22 -23.52 28.21
C VAL A 18 13.11 -22.01 28.19
N SER A 19 14.06 -21.33 27.55
CA SER A 19 13.96 -19.92 27.24
C SER A 19 12.81 -19.74 26.24
N LEU A 20 11.64 -19.29 26.72
CA LEU A 20 10.62 -18.71 25.85
C LEU A 20 11.24 -17.46 25.22
N GLY A 21 11.67 -17.58 23.96
CA GLY A 21 12.01 -16.42 23.17
C GLY A 21 10.76 -15.56 23.04
N LEU A 22 10.83 -14.32 23.52
CA LEU A 22 9.86 -13.28 23.18
C LEU A 22 9.98 -13.05 21.67
N VAL A 23 9.07 -13.65 20.90
CA VAL A 23 8.82 -13.21 19.54
C VAL A 23 8.13 -11.85 19.67
N SER A 24 8.90 -10.77 19.62
CA SER A 24 8.33 -9.45 19.40
C SER A 24 7.63 -9.52 18.04
N ALA A 25 6.30 -9.52 18.05
CA ALA A 25 5.53 -9.25 16.86
C ALA A 25 6.01 -7.90 16.32
N MET A 26 6.64 -7.90 15.14
CA MET A 26 7.01 -6.67 14.47
C MET A 26 5.71 -5.96 14.15
N GLN A 27 5.32 -5.00 14.99
CA GLN A 27 4.19 -4.13 14.74
C GLN A 27 4.55 -3.34 13.48
N VAL A 28 3.89 -3.64 12.37
CA VAL A 28 3.92 -2.75 11.20
C VAL A 28 3.45 -1.40 11.73
N GLN A 29 4.34 -0.40 11.72
CA GLN A 29 4.06 0.87 12.39
C GLN A 29 2.94 1.67 11.70
N GLY A 30 2.64 1.40 10.43
CA GLY A 30 1.48 1.94 9.70
C GLY A 30 0.19 1.17 9.94
N GLY A 31 -0.87 1.85 10.38
CA GLY A 31 -2.21 1.26 10.46
C GLY A 31 -2.71 0.72 9.12
N GLU A 32 -3.63 -0.24 9.13
CA GLU A 32 -4.23 -0.79 7.90
C GLU A 32 -5.14 0.23 7.21
N LEU A 33 -5.26 0.15 5.88
CA LEU A 33 -6.30 0.85 5.12
C LEU A 33 -7.64 0.10 5.26
N PRO A 34 -8.63 0.68 5.98
CA PRO A 34 -9.93 0.04 6.12
C PRO A 34 -10.64 -0.09 4.77
N LEU A 35 -11.37 -1.18 4.55
CA LEU A 35 -12.01 -1.47 3.26
C LEU A 35 -13.07 -0.43 2.89
N ASP A 36 -13.82 0.08 3.86
CA ASP A 36 -14.81 1.14 3.69
C ASP A 36 -14.16 2.44 3.20
N MET A 37 -13.00 2.82 3.76
CA MET A 37 -12.21 3.94 3.28
C MET A 37 -11.66 3.70 1.88
N ALA A 38 -11.18 2.50 1.57
CA ALA A 38 -10.74 2.16 0.21
C ALA A 38 -11.88 2.27 -0.81
N LEU A 39 -13.08 1.79 -0.46
CA LEU A 39 -14.26 1.85 -1.32
C LEU A 39 -14.74 3.29 -1.52
N GLU A 40 -14.75 4.10 -0.46
CA GLU A 40 -15.13 5.51 -0.53
C GLU A 40 -14.15 6.30 -1.41
N ALA A 41 -12.84 6.12 -1.23
CA ALA A 41 -11.83 6.77 -2.05
C ALA A 41 -11.95 6.37 -3.52
N ALA A 42 -12.16 5.08 -3.82
CA ALA A 42 -12.34 4.59 -5.17
C ALA A 42 -13.57 5.21 -5.87
N ARG A 43 -14.71 5.27 -5.16
CA ARG A 43 -15.96 5.84 -5.69
C ARG A 43 -15.84 7.34 -5.93
N ALA A 44 -15.22 8.07 -5.01
CA ALA A 44 -15.00 9.50 -5.16
C ALA A 44 -14.07 9.82 -6.34
N ALA A 45 -12.98 9.06 -6.53
CA ALA A 45 -12.11 9.22 -7.69
C ALA A 45 -12.83 8.89 -9.01
N LEU A 46 -13.59 7.79 -9.04
CA LEU A 46 -14.37 7.42 -10.23
C LEU A 46 -15.39 8.51 -10.59
N ALA A 47 -16.14 9.00 -9.61
CA ALA A 47 -17.14 10.05 -9.82
C ALA A 47 -16.51 11.37 -10.30
N ALA A 48 -15.33 11.73 -9.79
CA ALA A 48 -14.60 12.90 -10.26
C ALA A 48 -14.22 12.78 -11.74
N CYS A 49 -13.69 11.63 -12.16
CA CYS A 49 -13.36 11.38 -13.56
C CYS A 49 -14.59 11.33 -14.47
N GLN A 50 -15.68 10.72 -14.02
CA GLN A 50 -16.94 10.67 -14.77
C GLN A 50 -17.55 12.06 -14.98
N LYS A 51 -17.45 12.96 -13.99
CA LYS A 51 -17.91 14.36 -14.10
C LYS A 51 -17.24 15.10 -15.26
N ASP A 52 -15.99 14.77 -15.53
CA ASP A 52 -15.20 15.36 -16.62
C ASP A 52 -15.32 14.57 -17.94
N GLY A 53 -16.20 13.56 -17.99
CA GLY A 53 -16.45 12.73 -19.18
C GLY A 53 -15.41 11.65 -19.44
N TYR A 54 -14.52 11.35 -18.48
CA TYR A 54 -13.48 10.34 -18.64
C TYR A 54 -13.99 8.94 -18.28
N LYS A 55 -13.64 7.95 -19.12
CA LYS A 55 -13.92 6.53 -18.90
C LYS A 55 -12.67 5.84 -18.38
N VAL A 56 -12.62 5.59 -17.08
CA VAL A 56 -11.40 5.18 -16.38
C VAL A 56 -11.53 3.85 -15.65
N THR A 57 -10.40 3.33 -15.18
CA THR A 57 -10.38 2.35 -14.10
C THR A 57 -9.70 2.98 -12.88
N VAL A 58 -10.26 2.71 -11.70
CA VAL A 58 -9.70 3.11 -10.41
C VAL A 58 -9.26 1.85 -9.67
N ALA A 59 -8.00 1.80 -9.25
CA ALA A 59 -7.45 0.75 -8.41
C ALA A 59 -7.05 1.36 -7.05
N VAL A 60 -7.41 0.72 -5.95
CA VAL A 60 -6.94 1.08 -4.62
C VAL A 60 -6.17 -0.09 -4.05
N LEU A 61 -4.89 0.15 -3.73
CA LEU A 61 -4.01 -0.83 -3.13
C LEU A 61 -3.81 -0.52 -1.64
N ASP A 62 -3.62 -1.56 -0.83
CA ASP A 62 -3.05 -1.40 0.51
C ASP A 62 -1.53 -1.27 0.49
N PHE A 63 -0.92 -1.11 1.66
CA PHE A 63 0.52 -1.00 1.81
C PHE A 63 1.30 -2.25 1.36
N HIS A 64 0.66 -3.40 1.24
CA HIS A 64 1.29 -4.62 0.74
C HIS A 64 1.27 -4.72 -0.79
N GLY A 65 0.65 -3.75 -1.47
CA GLY A 65 0.49 -3.74 -2.93
C GLY A 65 -0.65 -4.64 -3.39
N GLU A 66 -1.48 -5.13 -2.46
CA GLU A 66 -2.64 -5.95 -2.73
C GLU A 66 -3.84 -5.08 -3.10
N THR A 67 -4.65 -5.56 -4.04
CA THR A 67 -5.81 -4.80 -4.51
C THR A 67 -6.96 -4.92 -3.51
N LYS A 68 -7.32 -3.79 -2.89
CA LYS A 68 -8.51 -3.68 -2.02
C LYS A 68 -9.76 -3.43 -2.83
N VAL A 69 -9.67 -2.56 -3.84
CA VAL A 69 -10.80 -2.17 -4.70
C VAL A 69 -10.31 -1.97 -6.13
N LEU A 70 -11.11 -2.45 -7.09
CA LEU A 70 -10.91 -2.19 -8.51
C LEU A 70 -12.26 -1.85 -9.14
N LEU A 71 -12.43 -0.61 -9.61
CA LEU A 71 -13.63 -0.14 -10.30
C LEU A 71 -13.30 0.13 -11.76
N LYS A 72 -13.85 -0.66 -12.67
CA LYS A 72 -13.69 -0.45 -14.11
C LYS A 72 -14.96 0.20 -14.66
N ASP A 73 -14.86 1.43 -15.15
CA ASP A 73 -15.99 2.14 -15.74
C ASP A 73 -16.40 1.55 -17.08
N ASP A 74 -17.69 1.67 -17.40
CA ASP A 74 -18.24 1.24 -18.67
C ASP A 74 -17.61 2.05 -19.82
N GLY A 75 -17.15 1.35 -20.86
CA GLY A 75 -16.48 1.96 -22.01
C GLY A 75 -15.01 2.30 -21.77
N SER A 76 -14.44 2.06 -20.58
CA SER A 76 -12.99 2.17 -20.37
C SER A 76 -12.24 1.08 -21.14
N THR A 77 -11.16 1.45 -21.84
CA THR A 77 -10.38 0.51 -22.66
C THR A 77 -9.65 -0.56 -21.83
N ILE A 78 -9.18 -1.65 -22.45
CA ILE A 78 -8.68 -2.81 -21.71
C ILE A 78 -7.45 -2.52 -20.83
N HIS A 79 -6.58 -1.61 -21.27
CA HIS A 79 -5.30 -1.34 -20.60
C HIS A 79 -5.46 -0.53 -19.30
N THR A 80 -6.60 0.13 -19.09
CA THR A 80 -6.83 1.01 -17.93
C THR A 80 -6.72 0.26 -16.61
N LYS A 81 -7.08 -1.03 -16.61
CA LYS A 81 -6.94 -1.92 -15.45
C LYS A 81 -5.47 -2.00 -15.01
N ASP A 82 -4.60 -2.32 -15.95
CA ASP A 82 -3.17 -2.52 -15.65
C ASP A 82 -2.48 -1.18 -15.37
N THR A 83 -2.84 -0.11 -16.08
CA THR A 83 -2.23 1.20 -15.84
C THR A 83 -2.63 1.78 -14.48
N ALA A 84 -3.89 1.69 -14.08
CA ALA A 84 -4.35 2.14 -12.76
C ALA A 84 -3.63 1.39 -11.63
N TYR A 85 -3.56 0.06 -11.73
CA TYR A 85 -2.84 -0.78 -10.77
C TYR A 85 -1.35 -0.41 -10.68
N ARG A 86 -0.65 -0.36 -11.81
CA ARG A 86 0.80 -0.13 -11.84
C ARG A 86 1.20 1.26 -11.33
N LYS A 87 0.36 2.28 -11.57
CA LYS A 87 0.57 3.61 -11.01
C LYS A 87 0.42 3.61 -9.48
N ALA A 88 -0.62 2.97 -8.94
CA ALA A 88 -0.79 2.84 -7.48
C ALA A 88 0.36 2.02 -6.86
N TYR A 89 0.73 0.90 -7.49
CA TYR A 89 1.84 0.03 -7.07
C TYR A 89 3.17 0.79 -7.01
N THR A 90 3.38 1.73 -7.92
CA THR A 90 4.57 2.61 -7.90
C THR A 90 4.66 3.41 -6.60
N LEU A 91 3.54 3.94 -6.10
CA LEU A 91 3.54 4.67 -4.83
C LEU A 91 3.68 3.76 -3.62
N VAL A 92 3.08 2.57 -3.64
CA VAL A 92 3.31 1.58 -2.58
C VAL A 92 4.80 1.17 -2.51
N THR A 93 5.45 1.06 -3.66
CA THR A 93 6.87 0.67 -3.77
C THR A 93 7.84 1.80 -3.41
N LEU A 94 7.65 2.98 -4.01
CA LEU A 94 8.63 4.08 -3.93
C LEU A 94 8.24 5.16 -2.90
N GLY A 95 6.96 5.27 -2.56
CA GLY A 95 6.43 6.25 -1.62
C GLY A 95 7.07 6.22 -0.24
N PRO A 96 7.29 5.04 0.38
CA PRO A 96 7.95 4.95 1.68
C PRO A 96 9.44 5.31 1.65
N ILE A 97 10.12 5.02 0.53
CA ILE A 97 11.57 5.21 0.39
C ILE A 97 11.91 6.67 0.12
N PHE A 98 11.09 7.33 -0.70
CA PHE A 98 11.37 8.67 -1.21
C PHE A 98 10.39 9.74 -0.72
N ASN A 99 9.50 9.38 0.20
CA ASN A 99 8.44 10.25 0.73
C ASN A 99 7.60 10.90 -0.38
N LEU A 100 7.10 10.08 -1.30
CA LEU A 100 6.32 10.52 -2.45
C LEU A 100 4.82 10.41 -2.15
N ASP A 101 4.07 11.46 -2.52
CA ASP A 101 2.62 11.48 -2.39
C ASP A 101 1.88 11.31 -3.71
N THR A 102 2.56 11.50 -4.85
CA THR A 102 1.98 11.35 -6.19
C THR A 102 2.91 10.59 -7.13
N SER A 103 2.31 9.88 -8.09
CA SER A 103 3.07 9.18 -9.14
C SER A 103 3.76 10.15 -10.11
N SER A 104 3.25 11.37 -10.29
CA SER A 104 3.96 12.44 -11.00
C SER A 104 5.24 12.87 -10.28
N ALA A 105 5.25 12.90 -8.95
CA ALA A 105 6.48 13.14 -8.18
C ALA A 105 7.48 11.99 -8.37
N ALA A 106 7.00 10.73 -8.40
CA ALA A 106 7.83 9.57 -8.73
C ALA A 106 8.45 9.68 -10.14
N GLN A 107 7.63 10.08 -11.14
CA GLN A 107 8.10 10.33 -12.50
C GLN A 107 9.21 11.37 -12.53
N LYS A 108 8.97 12.53 -11.91
CA LYS A 108 9.95 13.64 -11.87
C LYS A 108 11.25 13.21 -11.20
N MET A 109 11.17 12.49 -10.09
CA MET A 109 12.34 11.98 -9.38
C MET A 109 13.17 11.05 -10.26
N LEU A 110 12.54 10.07 -10.93
CA LEU A 110 13.25 9.09 -11.74
C LEU A 110 13.85 9.70 -13.01
N SER A 111 13.13 10.64 -13.66
CA SER A 111 13.68 11.40 -14.78
C SER A 111 14.92 12.23 -14.41
N GLY A 112 15.02 12.66 -13.14
CA GLY A 112 16.20 13.36 -12.61
C GLY A 112 17.36 12.46 -12.18
N LYS A 113 17.20 11.14 -12.20
CA LYS A 113 18.22 10.15 -11.79
C LYS A 113 18.48 9.11 -12.89
N PRO A 114 18.95 9.52 -14.08
CA PRO A 114 19.14 8.60 -15.22
C PRO A 114 20.17 7.49 -14.96
N SER A 115 21.04 7.64 -13.95
CA SER A 115 22.00 6.62 -13.51
C SER A 115 21.39 5.49 -12.65
N GLU A 116 20.12 5.61 -12.24
CA GLU A 116 19.41 4.63 -11.41
C GLU A 116 18.22 3.98 -12.18
N PRO A 117 18.45 3.38 -13.37
CA PRO A 117 17.37 2.82 -14.18
C PRO A 117 16.71 1.60 -13.54
N GLY A 118 17.31 1.03 -12.49
CA GLY A 118 16.83 -0.19 -11.81
C GLY A 118 15.41 -0.09 -11.28
N PHE A 119 14.92 1.10 -10.90
CA PHE A 119 13.53 1.24 -10.47
C PHE A 119 12.51 0.98 -11.58
N LEU A 120 12.88 1.25 -12.84
CA LEU A 120 12.01 1.02 -14.00
C LEU A 120 11.96 -0.47 -14.41
N THR A 121 12.89 -1.30 -13.91
CA THR A 121 12.91 -2.74 -14.18
C THR A 121 12.12 -3.54 -13.14
N ILE A 122 11.68 -2.91 -12.05
CA ILE A 122 10.85 -3.53 -11.03
C ILE A 122 9.48 -3.87 -11.65
N PRO A 123 9.00 -5.13 -11.53
CA PRO A 123 7.68 -5.50 -12.00
C PRO A 123 6.60 -4.56 -11.44
N ASN A 124 5.63 -4.23 -12.31
CA ASN A 124 4.48 -3.38 -12.01
C ASN A 124 4.77 -1.91 -11.66
N VAL A 125 6.04 -1.47 -11.59
CA VAL A 125 6.35 -0.05 -11.46
C VAL A 125 6.05 0.65 -12.80
N ALA A 126 5.20 1.67 -12.75
CA ALA A 126 4.87 2.58 -13.83
C ALA A 126 4.78 4.01 -13.28
N PRO A 127 5.89 4.76 -13.27
CA PRO A 127 5.96 6.12 -12.75
C PRO A 127 5.38 7.11 -13.76
N LEU A 128 4.07 6.96 -14.00
CA LEU A 128 3.26 7.83 -14.83
C LEU A 128 2.24 8.52 -13.92
N PRO A 129 1.93 9.81 -14.12
CA PRO A 129 0.91 10.51 -13.35
C PRO A 129 -0.42 9.74 -13.35
N GLY A 130 -1.09 9.69 -12.21
CA GLY A 130 -2.38 9.04 -12.05
C GLY A 130 -2.60 8.33 -10.72
N ALA A 131 -1.65 8.37 -9.79
CA ALA A 131 -1.83 7.81 -8.46
C ALA A 131 -1.45 8.78 -7.34
N VAL A 132 -2.14 8.63 -6.21
CA VAL A 132 -2.00 9.46 -5.00
C VAL A 132 -1.94 8.55 -3.78
N ALA A 133 -1.02 8.87 -2.86
CA ALA A 133 -0.80 8.15 -1.62
C ALA A 133 -1.97 8.34 -0.66
N ILE A 134 -2.39 7.26 0.00
CA ILE A 134 -3.29 7.32 1.16
C ILE A 134 -2.41 7.22 2.40
N ARG A 135 -2.42 8.25 3.23
CA ARG A 135 -1.67 8.29 4.49
C ARG A 135 -2.56 8.41 5.70
N LYS A 136 -2.20 7.69 6.77
CA LYS A 136 -2.77 7.78 8.12
C LYS A 136 -1.66 8.18 9.08
N SER A 137 -1.84 9.28 9.81
CA SER A 137 -0.82 9.78 10.75
C SER A 137 0.58 9.96 10.13
N GLY A 138 0.64 10.29 8.83
CA GLY A 138 1.90 10.47 8.07
C GLY A 138 2.45 9.18 7.44
N GLU A 139 1.97 8.01 7.83
CA GLU A 139 2.40 6.72 7.31
C GLU A 139 1.59 6.33 6.09
N LEU A 140 2.26 5.73 5.10
CA LEU A 140 1.59 5.21 3.91
C LEU A 140 0.79 3.96 4.29
N VAL A 141 -0.51 3.97 4.02
CA VAL A 141 -1.40 2.83 4.27
C VAL A 141 -1.96 2.23 2.98
N GLY A 142 -1.77 2.92 1.86
CA GLY A 142 -2.19 2.47 0.54
C GLY A 142 -2.04 3.56 -0.52
N ALA A 143 -2.59 3.33 -1.72
CA ALA A 143 -2.61 4.31 -2.79
C ALA A 143 -3.84 4.14 -3.68
N VAL A 144 -4.37 5.25 -4.19
CA VAL A 144 -5.37 5.28 -5.26
C VAL A 144 -4.64 5.49 -6.58
N GLY A 145 -4.91 4.66 -7.59
CA GLY A 145 -4.42 4.81 -8.96
C GLY A 145 -5.57 4.86 -9.95
N VAL A 146 -5.45 5.70 -10.96
CA VAL A 146 -6.44 5.94 -12.01
C VAL A 146 -5.77 5.83 -13.37
N GLY A 147 -6.48 5.23 -14.32
CA GLY A 147 -6.04 5.10 -15.70
C GLY A 147 -7.19 5.22 -16.68
N GLY A 148 -7.03 6.03 -17.72
CA GLY A 148 -7.93 6.08 -18.88
C GLY A 148 -8.31 7.48 -19.34
N ALA A 149 -8.07 8.52 -18.54
CA ALA A 149 -8.26 9.89 -18.97
C ALA A 149 -7.24 10.27 -20.07
N PRO A 150 -7.54 11.28 -20.91
CA PRO A 150 -6.62 11.76 -21.94
C PRO A 150 -5.45 12.54 -21.32
N GLY A 151 -4.50 11.78 -20.75
CA GLY A 151 -3.31 12.24 -20.05
C GLY A 151 -3.33 11.88 -18.56
N GLY A 152 -2.20 11.39 -18.05
CA GLY A 152 -2.09 10.93 -16.66
C GLY A 152 -2.31 12.02 -15.60
N ALA A 153 -2.06 13.29 -15.93
CA ALA A 153 -2.34 14.39 -14.99
C ALA A 153 -3.84 14.49 -14.65
N LYS A 154 -4.72 14.15 -15.60
CA LYS A 154 -6.18 14.10 -15.37
C LYS A 154 -6.56 12.89 -14.53
N ASP A 155 -5.91 11.75 -14.76
CA ASP A 155 -6.05 10.58 -13.88
C ASP A 155 -5.67 10.95 -12.43
N GLU A 156 -4.57 11.69 -12.24
CA GLU A 156 -4.06 12.04 -10.92
C GLU A 156 -4.99 13.02 -10.20
N ALA A 157 -5.53 14.00 -10.90
CA ALA A 157 -6.53 14.93 -10.36
C ALA A 157 -7.78 14.18 -9.85
N CYS A 158 -8.23 13.13 -10.53
CA CYS A 158 -9.32 12.27 -10.04
C CYS A 158 -8.91 11.50 -8.78
N ALA A 159 -7.71 10.92 -8.77
CA ALA A 159 -7.17 10.20 -7.60
C ALA A 159 -7.07 11.13 -6.37
N GLU A 160 -6.67 12.39 -6.55
CA GLU A 160 -6.62 13.40 -5.50
C GLU A 160 -8.00 13.62 -4.86
N GLN A 161 -9.07 13.68 -5.66
CA GLN A 161 -10.44 13.78 -5.14
C GLN A 161 -10.82 12.54 -4.31
N GLY A 162 -10.38 11.35 -4.75
CA GLY A 162 -10.55 10.11 -4.01
C GLY A 162 -9.91 10.14 -2.63
N VAL A 163 -8.64 10.51 -2.55
CA VAL A 163 -7.91 10.59 -1.27
C VAL A 163 -8.48 11.71 -0.38
N ALA A 164 -8.85 12.85 -0.96
CA ALA A 164 -9.43 13.96 -0.22
C ALA A 164 -10.73 13.57 0.51
N ALA A 165 -11.57 12.71 -0.09
CA ALA A 165 -12.82 12.25 0.50
C ALA A 165 -12.64 11.50 1.83
N VAL A 166 -11.51 10.80 2.01
CA VAL A 166 -11.26 9.93 3.17
C VAL A 166 -10.24 10.48 4.16
N LYS A 167 -9.45 11.50 3.78
CA LYS A 167 -8.34 12.03 4.58
C LYS A 167 -8.73 12.41 6.01
N ALA A 168 -9.87 13.08 6.18
CA ALA A 168 -10.34 13.49 7.51
C ALA A 168 -10.84 12.31 8.37
N LYS A 169 -11.33 11.23 7.75
CA LYS A 169 -11.86 10.04 8.45
C LYS A 169 -10.74 9.10 8.87
N LEU A 170 -9.67 9.01 8.08
CA LEU A 170 -8.51 8.16 8.36
C LEU A 170 -7.72 8.60 9.60
N ASN A 171 -7.76 9.88 9.95
CA ASN A 171 -6.99 10.47 11.06
C ASN A 171 -7.83 10.70 12.33
N LYS A 172 -9.04 10.15 12.40
CA LYS A 172 -9.84 10.09 13.63
C LYS A 172 -9.54 8.80 14.38
#